data_AF-A0A3D3TU56-F1
#
_entry.id   AF-A0A3D3TU56-F1
#
_cell.length_a   1.000
_cell.length_b   1.000
_cell.length_c   1.000
_cell.angle_alpha   90.00
_cell.angle_beta   90.00
_cell.angle_gamma   90.00
#
_symmetry.space_group_name_H-M   'P 1'
#
loop_
_entity.id
_entity.type
_entity.pdbx_description
1 polymer ?
#
loop_
_entity_poly.entity_id
_entity_poly.type
_entity_poly.pdbx_seq_one_letter_code
_entity_poly.pdbx_strand_id
1 'polypeptide(L)'
;MEYYKILCVDKNASMEEITKAYEDRINKFKEEIEDEKRAKSFIKAFDEAYEKIKEEREQNQQTVIIDNQVKDLNNNFHKNDSNSYESFNEYEQESIVSKEKKRSSSKNTSIRKKRSKKKSTEDRGNIKSEKQSKRDSGRKAGSNKKSSESSLTQLPLKILLMPVVVILSIIIFLCKILNIISWIASKIIIIAAIAISAIHGYQIYIGHAIKYKIFVLCAVGFVVSLFLPSILKILVSTLSKVNSKLKKFVF
;
A
#
# COMPACT_ATOMS: atom_id res chain seq x y z
N MET A 1 -27.89 -21.32 8.95
CA MET A 1 -28.72 -20.21 8.40
C MET A 1 -27.96 -19.31 7.41
N GLU A 2 -26.69 -18.97 7.65
CA GLU A 2 -25.94 -18.11 6.71
C GLU A 2 -25.53 -18.82 5.41
N TYR A 3 -25.28 -20.13 5.45
CA TYR A 3 -24.86 -20.93 4.28
C TYR A 3 -25.90 -20.97 3.15
N TYR A 4 -27.19 -21.10 3.50
CA TYR A 4 -28.30 -21.02 2.53
C TYR A 4 -28.38 -19.65 1.85
N LYS A 5 -28.05 -18.57 2.57
CA LYS A 5 -27.97 -17.21 1.99
C LYS A 5 -26.75 -17.04 1.08
N ILE A 6 -25.62 -17.69 1.37
CA ILE A 6 -24.42 -17.67 0.53
C ILE A 6 -24.70 -18.32 -0.84
N LEU A 7 -25.46 -19.41 -0.88
CA LEU A 7 -25.93 -20.03 -2.12
C LEU A 7 -27.18 -19.35 -2.71
N CYS A 8 -27.83 -18.47 -1.95
CA CYS A 8 -29.07 -17.78 -2.29
C CYS A 8 -30.25 -18.74 -2.53
N VAL A 9 -30.35 -19.74 -1.66
CA VAL A 9 -31.35 -20.81 -1.71
C VAL A 9 -32.21 -20.75 -0.44
N ASP A 10 -33.48 -21.13 -0.53
CA ASP A 10 -34.35 -21.22 0.64
C ASP A 10 -33.86 -22.31 1.60
N LYS A 11 -34.07 -22.11 2.92
CA LYS A 11 -33.71 -23.11 3.94
C LYS A 11 -34.44 -24.44 3.71
N ASN A 12 -35.63 -24.39 3.13
CA ASN A 12 -36.50 -25.54 2.87
C ASN A 12 -36.30 -26.17 1.48
N ALA A 13 -35.39 -25.65 0.65
CA ALA A 13 -35.16 -26.16 -0.72
C ALA A 13 -34.72 -27.63 -0.73
N SER A 14 -34.93 -28.35 -1.83
CA SER A 14 -34.46 -29.74 -1.94
C SER A 14 -32.92 -29.81 -2.06
N MET A 15 -32.31 -30.96 -1.75
CA MET A 15 -30.86 -31.14 -1.96
C MET A 15 -30.47 -31.03 -3.44
N GLU A 16 -31.37 -31.38 -4.35
CA GLU A 16 -31.19 -31.22 -5.79
C GLU A 16 -31.16 -29.73 -6.17
N GLU A 17 -32.07 -28.91 -5.62
CA GLU A 17 -32.10 -27.47 -5.83
C GLU A 17 -30.85 -26.77 -5.27
N ILE A 18 -30.38 -27.21 -4.10
CA ILE A 18 -29.15 -26.69 -3.48
C ILE A 18 -27.92 -27.03 -4.33
N THR A 19 -27.85 -28.25 -4.85
CA THR A 19 -26.75 -28.70 -5.72
C THR A 19 -26.75 -27.94 -7.05
N LYS A 20 -27.92 -27.79 -7.67
CA LYS A 20 -28.07 -27.02 -8.90
C LYS A 20 -27.68 -25.55 -8.73
N ALA A 21 -28.12 -24.92 -7.64
CA ALA A 21 -27.77 -23.53 -7.34
C ALA A 21 -26.26 -23.35 -7.09
N TYR A 22 -25.60 -24.33 -6.47
CA TYR A 22 -24.16 -24.35 -6.30
C TYR A 22 -23.41 -24.42 -7.64
N GLU A 23 -23.81 -25.34 -8.53
CA GLU A 23 -23.21 -25.49 -9.86
C GLU A 23 -23.38 -24.24 -10.72
N ASP A 24 -24.59 -23.66 -10.76
CA ASP A 24 -24.89 -22.44 -11.51
C ASP A 24 -24.04 -21.25 -11.01
N ARG A 25 -23.83 -21.16 -9.69
CA ARG A 25 -22.98 -20.11 -9.09
C ARG A 25 -21.52 -20.30 -9.49
N ILE A 26 -20.99 -21.51 -9.40
CA ILE A 26 -19.59 -21.78 -9.75
C ILE A 26 -19.34 -21.50 -11.23
N ASN A 27 -20.24 -21.93 -12.11
CA ASN A 27 -20.10 -21.71 -13.55
C ASN A 27 -20.13 -20.22 -13.89
N LYS A 28 -21.08 -19.47 -13.31
CA LYS A 28 -21.15 -18.02 -13.48
C LYS A 28 -19.86 -17.31 -13.04
N PHE A 29 -19.30 -17.69 -11.90
CA PHE A 29 -18.05 -17.09 -11.40
C PHE A 29 -16.80 -17.49 -12.18
N LYS A 30 -16.78 -18.68 -12.81
CA LYS A 30 -15.70 -19.10 -13.71
C LYS A 30 -15.71 -18.34 -15.03
N GLU A 31 -16.88 -17.94 -15.52
CA GLU A 31 -17.02 -17.15 -16.76
C GLU A 31 -16.83 -15.64 -16.53
N GLU A 32 -17.26 -15.11 -15.38
CA GLU A 32 -17.31 -13.66 -15.12
C GLU A 32 -16.01 -13.10 -14.49
N ILE A 33 -15.13 -13.93 -13.92
CA ILE A 33 -13.90 -13.50 -13.26
C ILE A 33 -12.66 -13.92 -14.07
N GLU A 34 -12.00 -12.94 -14.69
CA GLU A 34 -10.73 -13.11 -15.43
C GLU A 34 -9.52 -13.39 -14.51
N ASP A 35 -9.61 -13.02 -13.22
CA ASP A 35 -8.53 -13.19 -12.22
C ASP A 35 -8.70 -14.48 -11.40
N GLU A 36 -7.96 -15.52 -11.81
CA GLU A 36 -8.04 -16.91 -11.30
C GLU A 36 -7.91 -17.02 -9.76
N LYS A 37 -7.07 -16.18 -9.14
CA LYS A 37 -6.86 -16.20 -7.68
C LYS A 37 -8.08 -15.71 -6.91
N ARG A 38 -8.79 -14.73 -7.48
CA ARG A 38 -9.98 -14.16 -6.88
C ARG A 38 -11.17 -15.11 -7.04
N ALA A 39 -11.32 -15.71 -8.22
CA ALA A 39 -12.31 -16.77 -8.46
C ALA A 39 -12.16 -17.94 -7.47
N LYS A 40 -10.93 -18.42 -7.25
CA LYS A 40 -10.65 -19.52 -6.31
C LYS A 40 -11.08 -19.21 -4.86
N SER A 41 -10.96 -17.95 -4.44
CA SER A 41 -11.35 -17.52 -3.09
C SER A 41 -12.87 -17.52 -2.91
N PHE A 42 -13.63 -17.14 -3.95
CA PHE A 42 -15.09 -17.19 -3.94
C PHE A 42 -15.62 -18.63 -4.05
N ILE A 43 -15.03 -19.45 -4.92
CA ILE A 43 -15.38 -20.87 -5.06
C ILE A 43 -15.24 -21.58 -3.71
N LYS A 44 -14.14 -21.34 -2.97
CA LYS A 44 -13.95 -21.92 -1.64
C LYS A 44 -15.07 -21.57 -0.64
N ALA A 45 -15.61 -20.35 -0.72
CA ALA A 45 -16.72 -19.94 0.15
C ALA A 45 -18.04 -20.64 -0.23
N PHE A 46 -18.26 -20.94 -1.51
CA PHE A 46 -19.39 -21.73 -1.97
C PHE A 46 -19.24 -23.21 -1.59
N ASP A 47 -18.04 -23.77 -1.71
CA ASP A 47 -17.73 -25.14 -1.30
C ASP A 47 -18.01 -25.33 0.20
N GLU A 48 -17.52 -24.42 1.04
CA GLU A 48 -17.74 -24.48 2.49
C GLU A 48 -19.23 -24.35 2.85
N ALA A 49 -19.99 -23.53 2.12
CA ALA A 49 -21.42 -23.38 2.34
C ALA A 49 -22.20 -24.64 1.93
N TYR A 50 -21.82 -25.27 0.81
CA TYR A 50 -22.46 -26.50 0.34
C TYR A 50 -22.23 -27.67 1.30
N GLU A 51 -20.98 -27.91 1.70
CA GLU A 51 -20.62 -29.00 2.62
C GLU A 51 -21.32 -28.86 3.97
N LYS A 52 -21.38 -27.64 4.53
CA LYS A 52 -22.08 -27.41 5.80
C LYS A 52 -23.58 -27.61 5.72
N ILE A 53 -24.21 -27.29 4.57
CA ILE A 53 -25.63 -27.57 4.36
C ILE A 53 -25.87 -29.08 4.27
N LYS A 54 -25.00 -29.79 3.55
CA LYS A 54 -25.06 -31.25 3.42
C LYS A 54 -24.90 -31.95 4.78
N GLU A 55 -23.90 -31.55 5.56
CA GLU A 55 -23.67 -32.07 6.92
C GLU A 55 -24.86 -31.77 7.86
N GLU A 56 -25.42 -30.54 7.81
CA GLU A 56 -26.63 -30.18 8.58
C GLU A 56 -27.82 -31.08 8.21
N ARG A 57 -27.97 -31.46 6.93
CA ARG A 57 -29.06 -32.34 6.48
C ARG A 57 -28.85 -33.79 6.88
N GLU A 58 -27.62 -34.30 6.80
CA GLU A 58 -27.27 -35.65 7.22
C GLU A 58 -27.46 -35.83 8.74
N GLN A 59 -27.05 -34.85 9.55
CA GLN A 59 -27.28 -34.85 11.00
C GLN A 59 -28.77 -34.77 11.36
N ASN A 60 -29.54 -33.96 10.63
CA ASN A 60 -30.99 -33.84 10.84
C ASN A 60 -31.74 -35.12 10.42
N GLN A 61 -31.29 -35.81 9.36
CA GLN A 61 -31.84 -37.12 9.00
C GLN A 61 -31.49 -38.17 10.06
N GLN A 62 -30.27 -38.17 10.58
CA GLN A 62 -29.84 -39.12 11.61
C GLN A 62 -30.58 -38.93 12.94
N THR A 63 -30.82 -37.68 13.36
CA THR A 63 -31.63 -37.35 14.55
C THR A 63 -33.10 -37.70 14.39
N VAL A 64 -33.70 -37.49 13.21
CA VAL A 64 -35.09 -37.93 12.93
C VAL A 64 -35.23 -39.45 12.93
N ILE A 65 -34.23 -40.19 12.47
CA ILE A 65 -34.21 -41.67 12.53
C ILE A 65 -34.13 -42.15 13.98
N ILE A 66 -33.30 -41.52 14.82
CA ILE A 66 -33.17 -41.85 16.25
C ILE A 66 -34.47 -41.52 17.00
N ASP A 67 -35.08 -40.36 16.77
CA ASP A 67 -36.33 -39.96 17.44
C ASP A 67 -37.52 -40.84 17.03
N ASN A 68 -37.58 -41.29 15.78
CA ASN A 68 -38.60 -42.24 15.34
C ASN A 68 -38.38 -43.64 15.93
N GLN A 69 -37.13 -44.12 16.00
CA GLN A 69 -36.82 -45.37 16.70
C GLN A 69 -37.16 -45.28 18.20
N VAL A 70 -36.87 -44.16 18.87
CA VAL A 70 -37.21 -43.96 20.30
C VAL A 70 -38.72 -43.90 20.52
N LYS A 71 -39.50 -43.29 19.60
CA LYS A 71 -40.97 -43.31 19.65
C LYS A 71 -41.56 -44.70 19.39
N ASP A 72 -40.98 -45.46 18.46
CA ASP A 72 -41.41 -46.82 18.16
C ASP A 72 -41.04 -47.81 19.30
N LEU A 73 -39.92 -47.57 20.00
CA LEU A 73 -39.53 -48.29 21.22
C LEU A 73 -40.43 -47.94 22.42
N ASN A 74 -40.87 -46.70 22.56
CA ASN A 74 -41.69 -46.27 23.70
C ASN A 74 -43.16 -46.75 23.61
N ASN A 75 -43.62 -47.15 22.42
CA ASN A 75 -44.94 -47.73 22.21
C ASN A 75 -44.98 -49.26 22.36
N ASN A 76 -43.83 -49.93 22.50
CA ASN A 76 -43.73 -51.40 22.49
C ASN A 76 -42.96 -52.01 23.68
N PHE A 77 -42.94 -51.36 24.84
CA PHE A 77 -42.41 -51.96 26.07
C PHE A 77 -43.51 -52.21 27.12
N HIS A 78 -44.37 -53.19 26.80
CA HIS A 78 -44.91 -54.10 27.80
C HIS A 78 -44.38 -55.52 27.45
N LYS A 79 -43.65 -56.12 28.40
CA LYS A 79 -43.08 -57.49 28.48
C LYS A 79 -41.59 -57.70 28.13
N ASN A 80 -40.84 -57.90 29.21
CA ASN A 80 -39.91 -59.00 29.53
C ASN A 80 -38.80 -59.42 28.54
N ASP A 81 -37.58 -59.28 29.09
CA ASP A 81 -36.45 -60.23 29.16
C ASP A 81 -35.66 -60.71 27.92
N SER A 82 -34.35 -60.44 28.04
CA SER A 82 -33.18 -61.29 27.76
C SER A 82 -32.55 -61.34 26.34
N ASN A 83 -31.30 -60.85 26.31
CA ASN A 83 -30.08 -61.28 25.58
C ASN A 83 -30.14 -61.69 24.10
N SER A 84 -29.25 -61.08 23.28
CA SER A 84 -28.20 -61.75 22.47
C SER A 84 -27.55 -60.77 21.47
N TYR A 85 -26.40 -61.16 20.94
CA TYR A 85 -25.25 -60.41 20.40
C TYR A 85 -25.21 -60.33 18.85
N GLU A 86 -24.15 -59.64 18.34
CA GLU A 86 -23.57 -59.60 16.98
C GLU A 86 -24.08 -58.51 16.00
N SER A 87 -23.34 -58.01 14.99
CA SER A 87 -21.93 -57.63 14.71
C SER A 87 -21.86 -57.29 13.20
N PHE A 88 -20.87 -56.48 12.77
CA PHE A 88 -20.33 -56.27 11.39
C PHE A 88 -21.17 -55.42 10.39
N ASN A 89 -20.63 -54.61 9.46
CA ASN A 89 -19.31 -54.36 8.83
C ASN A 89 -19.18 -52.84 8.53
N GLU A 90 -18.04 -52.14 8.66
CA GLU A 90 -16.79 -52.14 7.86
C GLU A 90 -16.96 -51.73 6.38
N TYR A 91 -16.45 -50.55 6.02
CA TYR A 91 -15.70 -50.31 4.77
C TYR A 91 -14.62 -49.25 4.99
N GLU A 92 -13.40 -49.66 4.65
CA GLU A 92 -12.15 -48.92 4.62
C GLU A 92 -12.16 -47.80 3.56
N GLN A 93 -11.47 -46.68 3.84
CA GLN A 93 -10.66 -46.05 2.80
C GLN A 93 -9.42 -45.38 3.39
N GLU A 94 -8.30 -45.66 2.73
CA GLU A 94 -6.93 -45.58 3.21
C GLU A 94 -6.40 -44.18 3.56
N SER A 95 -5.58 -44.19 4.60
CA SER A 95 -4.67 -43.14 5.02
C SER A 95 -3.44 -43.02 4.10
N ILE A 96 -3.12 -41.80 3.65
CA ILE A 96 -1.76 -41.46 3.21
C ILE A 96 -1.15 -40.40 4.14
N VAL A 97 -0.40 -40.92 5.10
CA VAL A 97 0.87 -40.43 5.72
C VAL A 97 1.38 -39.08 5.15
N SER A 98 1.57 -38.02 5.95
CA SER A 98 2.81 -37.84 6.73
C SER A 98 2.76 -36.64 7.69
N LYS A 99 2.76 -36.98 8.98
CA LYS A 99 3.58 -36.42 10.08
C LYS A 99 4.01 -34.94 9.97
N GLU A 100 3.21 -34.11 10.61
CA GLU A 100 3.61 -33.20 11.69
C GLU A 100 5.05 -33.39 12.20
N LYS A 101 5.91 -32.38 12.02
CA LYS A 101 7.16 -32.26 12.79
C LYS A 101 6.95 -31.33 13.97
N LYS A 102 6.81 -31.96 15.14
CA LYS A 102 6.87 -31.35 16.46
C LYS A 102 8.14 -30.54 16.65
N ARG A 103 7.96 -29.47 17.43
CA ARG A 103 8.96 -28.66 18.12
C ARG A 103 9.87 -29.51 19.02
N SER A 104 11.18 -29.28 18.89
CA SER A 104 12.23 -29.40 19.91
C SER A 104 13.50 -28.83 19.24
N SER A 105 14.39 -28.05 19.86
CA SER A 105 14.98 -28.13 21.19
C SER A 105 15.81 -26.84 21.48
N SER A 106 15.95 -26.49 22.77
CA SER A 106 17.20 -26.16 23.52
C SER A 106 18.38 -25.46 22.76
N LYS A 107 19.24 -24.57 23.29
CA LYS A 107 19.53 -23.92 24.58
C LYS A 107 20.71 -22.96 24.27
N ASN A 108 20.81 -21.84 25.00
CA ASN A 108 21.93 -20.91 25.20
C ASN A 108 23.31 -21.15 24.53
N THR A 109 23.89 -20.07 23.98
CA THR A 109 25.28 -19.56 24.19
C THR A 109 25.36 -18.16 23.53
N SER A 110 25.42 -17.04 24.23
CA SER A 110 26.59 -16.40 24.88
C SER A 110 27.76 -16.04 23.95
N ILE A 111 28.31 -14.83 24.20
CA ILE A 111 29.65 -14.30 23.84
C ILE A 111 29.72 -13.47 22.53
N ARG A 112 30.35 -12.28 22.41
CA ARG A 112 30.88 -11.23 23.31
C ARG A 112 31.55 -10.14 22.43
N LYS A 113 31.35 -8.85 22.77
CA LYS A 113 32.26 -7.67 22.61
C LYS A 113 32.61 -7.19 21.16
N LYS A 114 32.78 -5.90 20.90
CA LYS A 114 33.57 -4.90 21.66
C LYS A 114 32.96 -3.49 21.73
N ARG A 115 33.11 -2.91 22.93
CA ARG A 115 33.12 -1.48 23.28
C ARG A 115 34.49 -0.86 22.96
N SER A 116 34.50 0.46 22.75
CA SER A 116 35.39 1.43 23.43
C SER A 116 34.75 2.83 23.35
N LYS A 117 34.19 3.35 24.44
CA LYS A 117 34.75 4.36 25.41
C LYS A 117 34.82 5.77 24.80
N LYS A 118 33.99 6.76 25.20
CA LYS A 118 33.95 7.58 26.47
C LYS A 118 35.29 8.32 26.65
N LYS A 119 35.45 9.60 27.01
CA LYS A 119 34.71 10.74 27.61
C LYS A 119 35.63 11.99 27.35
N SER A 120 35.23 13.26 27.36
CA SER A 120 35.06 14.14 28.54
C SER A 120 34.77 15.57 28.00
N THR A 121 33.64 16.20 28.32
CA THR A 121 33.49 17.26 29.35
C THR A 121 34.58 18.32 29.35
N GLU A 122 34.23 19.54 28.94
CA GLU A 122 34.41 20.72 29.79
C GLU A 122 33.49 21.86 29.34
N ASP A 123 32.86 22.45 30.35
CA ASP A 123 31.94 23.58 30.32
C ASP A 123 32.68 24.78 30.95
N ARG A 124 32.14 25.97 30.71
CA ARG A 124 32.50 27.30 31.25
C ARG A 124 33.37 28.19 30.38
N GLY A 125 32.73 29.32 30.05
CA GLY A 125 33.27 30.38 29.23
C GLY A 125 34.25 31.31 29.94
N ASN A 126 34.70 32.30 29.17
CA ASN A 126 35.08 33.58 29.72
C ASN A 126 34.93 34.68 28.66
N ILE A 127 34.38 35.80 29.11
CA ILE A 127 34.18 37.06 28.40
C ILE A 127 35.53 37.81 28.36
N LYS A 128 35.88 38.43 27.22
CA LYS A 128 36.70 39.67 27.06
C LYS A 128 36.98 39.86 25.55
N SER A 129 36.30 40.77 24.86
CA SER A 129 36.54 42.22 24.75
C SER A 129 37.91 42.62 24.17
N GLU A 130 37.83 43.41 23.11
CA GLU A 130 38.76 44.44 22.62
C GLU A 130 39.85 44.13 21.56
N LYS A 131 39.81 45.03 20.56
CA LYS A 131 40.92 45.66 19.81
C LYS A 131 41.50 44.93 18.59
N GLN A 132 40.88 45.26 17.45
CA GLN A 132 41.46 46.08 16.37
C GLN A 132 43.01 46.16 16.33
N SER A 133 43.63 45.62 15.28
CA SER A 133 44.83 46.24 14.71
C SER A 133 44.93 46.00 13.20
N LYS A 134 45.19 47.11 12.51
CA LYS A 134 45.54 47.22 11.10
C LYS A 134 46.88 46.54 10.84
N ARG A 135 47.07 45.96 9.66
CA ARG A 135 48.33 46.11 8.92
C ARG A 135 48.15 45.88 7.41
N ASP A 136 48.46 46.94 6.69
CA ASP A 136 48.71 46.98 5.26
C ASP A 136 49.80 45.99 4.84
N SER A 137 49.61 45.37 3.68
CA SER A 137 50.74 45.11 2.78
C SER A 137 50.26 45.29 1.34
N GLY A 138 50.66 46.42 0.76
CA GLY A 138 50.49 46.68 -0.65
C GLY A 138 51.39 45.75 -1.48
N ARG A 139 50.80 45.17 -2.53
CA ARG A 139 51.52 44.86 -3.77
C ARG A 139 50.66 45.34 -4.94
N LYS A 140 51.13 46.42 -5.55
CA LYS A 140 50.65 47.02 -6.78
C LYS A 140 51.53 46.46 -7.91
N ALA A 141 50.96 45.67 -8.82
CA ALA A 141 51.40 45.37 -10.20
C ALA A 141 50.73 44.05 -10.66
N GLY A 142 50.08 43.92 -11.81
CA GLY A 142 50.01 44.79 -12.96
C GLY A 142 48.59 44.84 -13.52
N SER A 143 48.26 46.01 -14.05
CA SER A 143 47.11 46.24 -14.91
C SER A 143 47.25 45.41 -16.19
N ASN A 144 46.65 44.21 -16.22
CA ASN A 144 46.28 43.62 -17.49
C ASN A 144 45.07 44.39 -18.03
N LYS A 145 45.36 45.46 -18.77
CA LYS A 145 44.43 46.01 -19.77
C LYS A 145 44.13 44.88 -20.74
N LYS A 146 43.01 44.18 -20.51
CA LYS A 146 42.38 43.37 -21.56
C LYS A 146 41.84 44.35 -22.60
N SER A 147 42.36 44.22 -23.81
CA SER A 147 41.95 44.88 -25.04
C SER A 147 40.42 45.01 -25.12
N SER A 148 39.96 46.26 -25.12
CA SER A 148 38.57 46.68 -25.18
C SER A 148 38.03 46.71 -26.62
N GLU A 149 38.24 45.63 -27.39
CA GLU A 149 37.79 45.56 -28.79
C GLU A 149 36.61 44.60 -29.02
N SER A 150 36.11 43.93 -27.97
CA SER A 150 34.97 43.00 -28.10
C SER A 150 33.59 43.66 -28.06
N SER A 151 33.48 44.98 -27.92
CA SER A 151 32.18 45.66 -27.79
C SER A 151 31.48 45.91 -29.13
N LEU A 152 32.23 46.24 -30.19
CA LEU A 152 31.65 46.62 -31.49
C LEU A 152 31.07 45.44 -32.28
N THR A 153 31.76 44.28 -32.28
CA THR A 153 31.28 43.07 -32.98
C THR A 153 30.14 42.36 -32.25
N GLN A 154 29.98 42.60 -30.94
CA GLN A 154 28.91 42.00 -30.12
C GLN A 154 27.64 42.86 -30.06
N LEU A 155 27.67 44.12 -30.50
CA LEU A 155 26.52 45.03 -30.56
C LEU A 155 25.27 44.42 -31.25
N PRO A 156 25.36 43.85 -32.47
CA PRO A 156 24.17 43.27 -33.11
C PRO A 156 23.59 42.11 -32.30
N LEU A 157 24.45 41.31 -31.66
CA LEU A 157 24.02 40.21 -30.79
C LEU A 157 23.32 40.73 -29.52
N LYS A 158 23.85 41.79 -28.90
CA LYS A 158 23.24 42.42 -27.70
C LYS A 158 21.85 43.00 -28.01
N ILE A 159 21.69 43.66 -29.15
CA ILE A 159 20.40 44.21 -29.61
C ILE A 159 19.38 43.10 -29.86
N LEU A 160 19.81 41.98 -30.47
CA LEU A 160 18.95 40.81 -30.70
C LEU A 160 18.51 40.14 -29.37
N LEU A 161 19.40 40.08 -28.39
CA LEU A 161 19.17 39.40 -27.10
C LEU A 161 18.39 40.25 -26.09
N MET A 162 18.31 41.57 -26.28
CA MET A 162 17.59 42.48 -25.39
C MET A 162 16.10 42.09 -25.19
N PRO A 163 15.29 41.85 -26.24
CA PRO A 163 13.91 41.38 -26.08
C PRO A 163 13.84 40.00 -25.41
N VAL A 164 14.80 39.11 -25.69
CA VAL A 164 14.87 37.76 -25.08
C VAL A 164 15.01 37.85 -23.56
N VAL A 165 15.85 38.77 -23.06
CA VAL A 165 16.04 39.00 -21.62
C VAL A 165 14.75 39.48 -20.94
N VAL A 166 13.97 40.34 -21.62
CA VAL A 166 12.69 40.84 -21.11
C VAL A 166 11.68 39.71 -21.01
N ILE A 167 11.50 38.93 -22.08
CA ILE A 167 10.61 37.77 -22.11
C ILE A 167 11.01 36.75 -21.03
N LEU A 168 12.29 36.42 -20.93
CA LEU A 168 12.80 35.49 -19.92
C LEU A 168 12.53 35.99 -18.49
N SER A 169 12.61 37.30 -18.26
CA SER A 169 12.30 37.89 -16.95
C SER A 169 10.81 37.73 -16.58
N ILE A 170 9.90 37.87 -17.55
CA ILE A 170 8.46 37.63 -17.37
C ILE A 170 8.20 36.16 -17.04
N ILE A 171 8.82 35.23 -17.80
CA ILE A 171 8.69 33.79 -17.58
C ILE A 171 9.17 33.42 -16.17
N ILE A 172 10.31 33.96 -15.73
CA ILE A 172 10.83 33.72 -14.36
C ILE A 172 9.85 34.21 -13.30
N PHE A 173 9.23 35.37 -13.52
CA PHE A 173 8.23 35.91 -12.59
C PHE A 173 7.01 34.99 -12.49
N LEU A 174 6.50 34.49 -13.61
CA LEU A 174 5.41 33.51 -13.63
C LEU A 174 5.80 32.21 -12.92
N CYS A 175 6.99 31.67 -13.17
CA CYS A 175 7.47 30.47 -12.49
C CYS A 175 7.63 30.67 -10.97
N LYS A 176 7.97 31.88 -10.50
CA LYS A 176 8.00 32.18 -9.06
C LYS A 176 6.61 32.10 -8.43
N ILE A 177 5.60 32.64 -9.10
CA ILE A 177 4.20 32.55 -8.63
C ILE A 177 3.77 31.07 -8.59
N LEU A 178 4.01 30.33 -9.66
CA LEU A 178 3.70 28.90 -9.72
C LEU A 178 4.43 28.09 -8.65
N ASN A 179 5.66 28.45 -8.29
CA ASN A 179 6.39 27.78 -7.21
C ASN A 179 5.71 27.98 -5.83
N ILE A 180 5.15 29.16 -5.57
CA ILE A 180 4.40 29.43 -4.33
C ILE A 180 3.10 28.61 -4.32
N ILE A 181 2.36 28.62 -5.44
CA ILE A 181 1.13 27.84 -5.60
C ILE A 181 1.41 26.34 -5.48
N SER A 182 2.49 25.85 -6.09
CA SER A 182 2.91 24.45 -6.02
C SER A 182 3.24 24.05 -4.58
N TRP A 183 3.87 24.91 -3.80
CA TRP A 183 4.18 24.64 -2.40
C TRP A 183 2.92 24.47 -1.53
N ILE A 184 1.90 25.31 -1.73
CA ILE A 184 0.62 25.17 -1.00
C ILE A 184 -0.19 23.97 -1.50
N ALA A 185 -0.30 23.81 -2.83
CA ALA A 185 -1.03 22.72 -3.46
C ALA A 185 -0.45 21.36 -3.07
N SER A 186 0.87 21.26 -2.95
CA SER A 186 1.55 20.05 -2.54
C SER A 186 1.04 19.52 -1.20
N LYS A 187 0.95 20.39 -0.19
CA LYS A 187 0.45 20.01 1.14
C LYS A 187 -1.00 19.55 1.10
N ILE A 188 -1.84 20.24 0.33
CA ILE A 188 -3.26 19.90 0.18
C ILE A 188 -3.40 18.52 -0.49
N ILE A 189 -2.66 18.27 -1.56
CA ILE A 189 -2.67 16.99 -2.29
C ILE A 189 -2.20 15.85 -1.38
N ILE A 190 -1.18 16.07 -0.55
CA ILE A 190 -0.69 15.06 0.39
C ILE A 190 -1.80 14.65 1.38
N ILE A 191 -2.47 15.64 2.00
CA ILE A 191 -3.56 15.39 2.94
C ILE A 191 -4.72 14.68 2.24
N ALA A 192 -5.09 15.13 1.05
CA ALA A 192 -6.16 14.53 0.25
C ALA A 192 -5.84 13.07 -0.14
N ALA A 193 -4.61 12.78 -0.58
CA ALA A 193 -4.18 11.44 -0.95
C ALA A 193 -4.27 10.46 0.23
N ILE A 194 -3.86 10.90 1.43
CA ILE A 194 -3.96 10.09 2.65
C ILE A 194 -5.43 9.85 3.01
N ALA A 195 -6.26 10.90 3.01
CA ALA A 195 -7.68 10.79 3.35
C ALA A 195 -8.45 9.87 2.39
N ILE A 196 -8.28 10.06 1.07
CA ILE A 196 -8.93 9.22 0.05
C ILE A 196 -8.45 7.77 0.16
N SER A 197 -7.15 7.54 0.35
CA SER A 197 -6.60 6.19 0.53
C SER A 197 -7.15 5.52 1.79
N ALA A 198 -7.31 6.25 2.89
CA ALA A 198 -7.87 5.73 4.13
C ALA A 198 -9.37 5.38 3.98
N ILE A 199 -10.16 6.26 3.37
CA ILE A 199 -11.59 6.01 3.09
C ILE A 199 -11.74 4.77 2.21
N HIS A 200 -10.95 4.68 1.14
CA HIS A 200 -11.03 3.55 0.21
C HIS A 200 -10.51 2.25 0.85
N GLY A 201 -9.47 2.33 1.68
CA GLY A 201 -9.00 1.22 2.51
C GLY A 201 -10.07 0.71 3.48
N TYR A 202 -10.84 1.61 4.10
CA TYR A 202 -11.95 1.25 4.97
C TYR A 202 -13.11 0.57 4.22
N GLN A 203 -13.45 1.05 3.02
CA GLN A 203 -14.46 0.38 2.18
C GLN A 203 -14.06 -1.06 1.83
N ILE A 204 -12.77 -1.28 1.56
CA ILE A 204 -12.22 -2.62 1.32
C ILE A 204 -12.30 -3.50 2.57
N TYR A 205 -12.03 -2.93 3.74
CA TYR A 205 -12.19 -3.65 5.02
C TYR A 205 -13.64 -4.10 5.25
N ILE A 206 -14.64 -3.31 4.84
CA ILE A 206 -16.07 -3.68 4.89
C ILE A 206 -16.46 -4.66 3.74
N GLY A 207 -15.52 -5.08 2.88
CA GLY A 207 -15.75 -6.08 1.84
C GLY A 207 -16.09 -5.52 0.46
N HIS A 208 -15.95 -4.21 0.21
CA HIS A 208 -16.08 -3.68 -1.14
C HIS A 208 -14.89 -4.08 -2.03
N ALA A 209 -15.14 -4.21 -3.34
CA ALA A 209 -14.11 -4.59 -4.30
C ALA A 209 -12.94 -3.59 -4.35
N ILE A 210 -11.72 -4.13 -4.41
CA ILE A 210 -10.50 -3.32 -4.46
C ILE A 210 -10.40 -2.60 -5.80
N LYS A 211 -10.55 -1.27 -5.78
CA LYS A 211 -10.28 -0.42 -6.95
C LYS A 211 -8.84 0.09 -6.94
N TYR A 212 -7.92 -0.68 -7.53
CA TYR A 212 -6.49 -0.33 -7.58
C TYR A 212 -6.20 1.02 -8.24
N LYS A 213 -7.03 1.45 -9.20
CA LYS A 213 -6.91 2.76 -9.87
C LYS A 213 -6.86 3.92 -8.87
N ILE A 214 -7.61 3.84 -7.77
CA ILE A 214 -7.69 4.90 -6.74
C ILE A 214 -6.37 4.97 -5.95
N PHE A 215 -5.83 3.81 -5.54
CA PHE A 215 -4.55 3.77 -4.85
C PHE A 215 -3.39 4.20 -5.74
N VAL A 216 -3.37 3.75 -7.00
CA VAL A 216 -2.35 4.17 -7.97
C VAL A 216 -2.39 5.69 -8.18
N LEU A 217 -3.59 6.26 -8.35
CA LEU A 217 -3.75 7.70 -8.51
C LEU A 217 -3.28 8.47 -7.27
N CYS A 218 -3.63 8.01 -6.07
CA CYS A 218 -3.19 8.62 -4.81
C CYS A 218 -1.68 8.50 -4.62
N ALA A 219 -1.08 7.35 -4.93
CA ALA A 219 0.35 7.12 -4.83
C ALA A 219 1.14 8.03 -5.80
N VAL A 220 0.71 8.11 -7.07
CA VAL A 220 1.32 9.00 -8.05
C VAL A 220 1.16 10.46 -7.62
N GLY A 221 -0.05 10.88 -7.22
CA GLY A 221 -0.32 12.22 -6.74
C GLY A 221 0.54 12.60 -5.52
N PHE A 222 0.72 11.66 -4.59
CA PHE A 222 1.57 11.84 -3.41
C PHE A 222 3.04 12.01 -3.79
N VAL A 223 3.58 11.12 -4.63
CA VAL A 223 4.98 11.17 -5.07
C VAL A 223 5.24 12.47 -5.83
N VAL A 224 4.40 12.81 -6.82
CA VAL A 224 4.53 14.05 -7.59
C VAL A 224 4.49 15.26 -6.66
N SER A 225 3.56 15.27 -5.70
CA SER A 225 3.41 16.36 -4.75
C SER A 225 4.65 16.59 -3.88
N LEU A 226 5.38 15.54 -3.49
CA LEU A 226 6.61 15.67 -2.70
C LEU A 226 7.74 16.35 -3.49
N PHE A 227 7.87 16.02 -4.77
CA PHE A 227 9.00 16.47 -5.59
C PHE A 227 8.73 17.76 -6.35
N LEU A 228 7.46 18.04 -6.70
CA LEU A 228 7.09 19.17 -7.56
C LEU A 228 7.59 20.53 -7.03
N PRO A 229 7.41 20.90 -5.74
CA PRO A 229 7.91 22.18 -5.24
C PRO A 229 9.44 22.30 -5.30
N SER A 230 10.14 21.19 -5.04
CA SER A 230 11.61 21.15 -5.09
C SER A 230 12.12 21.34 -6.51
N ILE A 231 11.49 20.68 -7.48
CA ILE A 231 11.83 20.78 -8.91
C ILE A 231 11.59 22.21 -9.41
N LEU A 232 10.43 22.80 -9.10
CA LEU A 232 10.13 24.19 -9.49
C LEU A 232 11.13 25.18 -8.88
N LYS A 233 11.51 24.99 -7.60
CA LYS A 233 12.51 25.84 -6.95
C LYS A 233 13.87 25.78 -7.65
N ILE A 234 14.33 24.59 -8.02
CA ILE A 234 15.58 24.38 -8.76
C ILE A 234 15.51 25.01 -10.15
N LEU A 235 14.38 24.82 -10.85
CA LEU A 235 14.13 25.39 -12.17
C LEU A 235 14.18 26.93 -12.12
N VAL A 236 13.43 27.55 -11.20
CA VAL A 236 13.42 29.01 -11.00
C VAL A 236 14.82 29.53 -10.67
N SER A 237 15.56 28.85 -9.80
CA SER A 237 16.94 29.23 -9.46
C SER A 237 17.86 29.19 -10.67
N THR A 238 17.75 28.15 -11.49
CA THR A 238 18.58 27.95 -12.69
C THR A 238 18.25 28.99 -13.75
N LEU A 239 16.97 29.22 -14.05
CA LEU A 239 16.55 30.26 -14.99
C LEU A 239 16.99 31.65 -14.50
N SER A 240 16.88 31.94 -13.21
CA SER A 240 17.34 33.21 -12.64
C SER A 240 18.85 33.42 -12.83
N LYS A 241 19.66 32.37 -12.61
CA LYS A 241 21.11 32.41 -12.87
C LYS A 241 21.40 32.68 -14.34
N VAL A 242 20.74 31.96 -15.25
CA VAL A 242 20.90 32.16 -16.71
C VAL A 242 20.52 33.59 -17.10
N ASN A 243 19.36 34.08 -16.66
CA ASN A 243 18.91 35.45 -16.92
C ASN A 243 19.89 36.49 -16.37
N SER A 244 20.47 36.27 -15.19
CA SER A 244 21.48 37.19 -14.64
C SER A 244 22.76 37.25 -15.48
N LYS A 245 23.21 36.12 -16.03
CA LYS A 245 24.35 36.06 -16.96
C LYS A 245 24.02 36.74 -18.29
N LEU A 246 22.81 36.50 -18.80
CA LEU A 246 22.32 37.12 -20.03
C LEU A 246 22.22 38.64 -19.89
N LYS A 247 21.68 39.12 -18.76
CA LYS A 247 21.63 40.55 -18.42
C LYS A 247 23.01 41.18 -18.41
N LYS A 248 24.00 40.56 -17.75
CA LYS A 248 25.40 41.04 -17.73
C LYS A 248 26.09 41.03 -19.10
N PHE A 249 25.61 40.22 -20.02
CA PHE A 249 26.14 40.16 -21.38
C PHE A 249 25.50 41.27 -22.25
N VAL A 250 24.19 41.44 -22.15
CA VAL A 250 23.42 42.42 -22.93
C VAL A 250 23.67 43.86 -22.45
N PHE A 251 23.53 44.11 -21.14
CA PHE A 251 23.73 45.40 -20.47
C PHE A 251 25.13 45.47 -19.87
#